data_AF-A0A4Q2RZA1-F1
#
_entry.id   AF-A0A4Q2RZA1-F1
#
_cell.length_a   1.000
_cell.length_b   1.000
_cell.length_c   1.000
_cell.angle_alpha   90.00
_cell.angle_beta   90.00
_cell.angle_gamma   90.00
#
_symmetry.space_group_name_H-M   'P 1'
#
loop_
_entity.id
_entity.type
_entity.pdbx_description
1 polymer ?
#
loop_
_entity_poly.entity_id
_entity_poly.type
_entity_poly.pdbx_seq_one_letter_code
_entity_poly.pdbx_strand_id
1 'polypeptide(L)'
;MRKMIILVATALVAVTLVGAPAQAKPKRGTPEKYVPKAGPAFNNPYGSQDAVRRLIMQVNKTVDSVPRGGKIRISAWNVRSAAITNSLIRAHQRKVSVQVVMDRANWNPNNPNRDAARLAAALKVGNKARSKTQKSFLRRCIGSCRGKHGIPHSKFFLFNKVKVKKGKGKDAVVKTVPFVTMFGSYNATELGATIQWNDLFTIKNDEPRYKAFLDVFQEMTQDKPIKNAYVGYDDGVIFNGFYPYVGKNVPVADPIMDALNQVSCKGATTNASGTTRIRIAQTSMYGDRGLALARKIAQLQRQGCNIRLVYAMFGGEVLRIMRAAKVPLTHLAYDADEDGLYDRYVHMKTMAISGNFGGDPAAKITFNGSANWTSVALASDEVVGTVRKKWVTNRYMQWIDYMFTHRPTIWGPEHPGNNGQSPTGRVVPGSFGPLDTYAARVAATDQYDDLVKARAKKRGVDPYALIKEEN
;
A
#
# COMPACT_ATOMS: atom_id res chain seq x y z
N MET A 1 -37.91 -51.92 -54.48
CA MET A 1 -36.91 -50.91 -54.10
C MET A 1 -37.47 -50.06 -52.97
N ARG A 2 -37.09 -50.33 -51.72
CA ARG A 2 -37.49 -49.54 -50.54
C ARG A 2 -36.27 -49.36 -49.64
N LYS A 3 -35.97 -48.09 -49.35
CA LYS A 3 -34.84 -47.59 -48.58
C LYS A 3 -34.90 -48.11 -47.14
N MET A 4 -33.79 -48.69 -46.66
CA MET A 4 -33.57 -48.94 -45.23
C MET A 4 -33.32 -47.60 -44.53
N ILE A 5 -34.26 -47.20 -43.68
CA ILE A 5 -34.10 -46.11 -42.72
C ILE A 5 -33.52 -46.75 -41.45
N ILE A 6 -32.27 -46.42 -41.12
CA ILE A 6 -31.66 -46.77 -39.84
C ILE A 6 -32.16 -45.75 -38.81
N LEU A 7 -33.01 -46.20 -37.88
CA LEU A 7 -33.37 -45.44 -36.68
C LEU A 7 -32.18 -45.47 -35.71
N VAL A 8 -31.51 -44.34 -35.52
CA VAL A 8 -30.55 -44.15 -34.43
C VAL A 8 -31.35 -43.69 -33.21
N ALA A 9 -31.56 -44.59 -32.25
CA ALA A 9 -32.15 -44.28 -30.96
C ALA A 9 -31.20 -43.37 -30.16
N THR A 10 -31.61 -42.13 -29.92
CA THR A 10 -30.88 -41.17 -29.08
C THR A 10 -31.16 -41.49 -27.62
N ALA A 11 -30.19 -42.10 -26.93
CA ALA A 11 -30.26 -42.29 -25.49
C ALA A 11 -30.02 -40.94 -24.78
N LEU A 12 -31.06 -40.36 -24.18
CA LEU A 12 -30.92 -39.24 -23.24
C LEU A 12 -30.22 -39.74 -21.97
N VAL A 13 -28.94 -39.41 -21.81
CA VAL A 13 -28.25 -39.51 -20.52
C VAL A 13 -28.67 -38.32 -19.67
N ALA A 14 -29.55 -38.56 -18.69
CA ALA A 14 -29.85 -37.58 -17.65
C ALA A 14 -28.65 -37.45 -16.72
N VAL A 15 -27.80 -36.45 -16.96
CA VAL A 15 -26.73 -36.06 -16.04
C VAL A 15 -27.37 -35.39 -14.83
N THR A 16 -27.49 -36.14 -13.73
CA THR A 16 -27.81 -35.57 -12.42
C THR A 16 -26.62 -34.73 -11.95
N LEU A 17 -26.70 -33.43 -12.19
CA LEU A 17 -25.81 -32.43 -11.58
C LEU A 17 -26.05 -32.46 -10.07
N VAL A 18 -25.26 -33.26 -9.35
CA VAL A 18 -25.13 -33.16 -7.89
C VAL A 18 -24.53 -31.79 -7.60
N GLY A 19 -25.40 -30.82 -7.32
CA GLY A 19 -25.00 -29.46 -6.98
C GLY A 19 -24.05 -29.49 -5.79
N ALA A 20 -22.82 -28.98 -5.99
CA ALA A 20 -21.89 -28.73 -4.90
C ALA A 20 -22.63 -27.93 -3.81
N PRO A 21 -22.52 -28.30 -2.52
CA PRO A 21 -23.25 -27.62 -1.46
C PRO A 21 -22.87 -26.15 -1.46
N ALA A 22 -23.86 -25.30 -1.72
CA ALA A 22 -23.72 -23.85 -1.62
C ALA A 22 -23.17 -23.52 -0.23
N GLN A 23 -21.97 -22.94 -0.19
CA GLN A 23 -21.32 -22.54 1.05
C GLN A 23 -22.23 -21.50 1.73
N ALA A 24 -22.89 -21.91 2.83
CA ALA A 24 -23.85 -21.07 3.53
C ALA A 24 -23.21 -19.72 3.90
N LYS A 25 -23.81 -18.61 3.44
CA LYS A 25 -23.41 -17.27 3.87
C LYS A 25 -23.46 -17.24 5.41
N PRO A 26 -22.40 -16.79 6.10
CA PRO A 26 -22.40 -16.77 7.56
C PRO A 26 -23.60 -15.98 8.07
N LYS A 27 -24.31 -16.53 9.08
CA LYS A 27 -25.43 -15.85 9.76
C LYS A 27 -24.99 -14.43 10.12
N ARG A 28 -25.86 -13.43 9.86
CA ARG A 28 -25.63 -12.03 10.23
C ARG A 28 -25.13 -11.96 11.68
N GLY A 29 -23.88 -11.56 11.85
CA GLY A 29 -23.32 -11.21 13.16
C GLY A 29 -22.30 -12.17 13.77
N THR A 30 -21.97 -13.31 13.14
CA THR A 30 -20.88 -14.18 13.63
C THR A 30 -19.53 -13.70 13.10
N PRO A 31 -18.50 -13.53 13.96
CA PRO A 31 -17.17 -13.16 13.49
C PRO A 31 -16.55 -14.22 12.56
N GLU A 32 -15.77 -13.77 11.57
CA GLU A 32 -14.95 -14.65 10.75
C GLU A 32 -13.83 -15.30 11.59
N LYS A 33 -13.26 -16.39 11.07
CA LYS A 33 -12.19 -17.18 11.70
C LYS A 33 -10.83 -16.85 11.08
N TYR A 34 -10.46 -15.57 11.03
CA TYR A 34 -9.21 -15.11 10.41
C TYR A 34 -8.26 -14.43 11.41
N VAL A 35 -7.00 -14.85 11.40
CA VAL A 35 -5.89 -14.12 12.04
C VAL A 35 -5.00 -13.59 10.91
N PRO A 36 -4.76 -12.27 10.82
CA PRO A 36 -3.89 -11.75 9.78
C PRO A 36 -2.45 -12.25 9.97
N LYS A 37 -1.75 -12.44 8.85
CA LYS A 37 -0.33 -12.81 8.85
C LYS A 37 0.48 -11.58 9.26
N ALA A 38 1.42 -11.73 10.19
CA ALA A 38 2.33 -10.64 10.55
C ALA A 38 3.36 -10.39 9.44
N GLY A 39 3.86 -9.16 9.37
CA GLY A 39 4.84 -8.71 8.39
C GLY A 39 4.25 -8.05 7.15
N PRO A 40 5.06 -7.88 6.10
CA PRO A 40 4.64 -7.23 4.87
C PRO A 40 3.73 -8.13 4.02
N ALA A 41 2.68 -7.52 3.50
CA ALA A 41 1.84 -8.04 2.44
C ALA A 41 1.82 -7.05 1.27
N PHE A 42 1.64 -7.57 0.05
CA PHE A 42 1.56 -6.81 -1.19
C PHE A 42 0.39 -7.32 -2.02
N ASN A 43 -0.21 -6.47 -2.83
CA ASN A 43 -1.08 -6.89 -3.93
C ASN A 43 -0.39 -6.73 -5.29
N ASN A 44 -0.89 -7.46 -6.29
CA ASN A 44 -0.44 -7.36 -7.67
C ASN A 44 -1.66 -7.07 -8.56
N PRO A 45 -1.80 -5.86 -9.13
CA PRO A 45 -2.94 -5.50 -9.99
C PRO A 45 -2.98 -6.29 -11.32
N TYR A 46 -1.92 -7.03 -11.66
CA TYR A 46 -1.84 -7.91 -12.83
C TYR A 46 -1.84 -9.40 -12.47
N GLY A 47 -2.00 -9.74 -11.19
CA GLY A 47 -2.07 -11.13 -10.74
C GLY A 47 -3.47 -11.73 -10.88
N SER A 48 -3.66 -12.90 -10.26
CA SER A 48 -5.00 -13.47 -10.06
C SER A 48 -5.89 -12.54 -9.24
N GLN A 49 -7.20 -12.76 -9.25
CA GLN A 49 -8.15 -11.99 -8.43
C GLN A 49 -7.78 -11.97 -6.94
N ASP A 50 -7.23 -13.06 -6.41
CA ASP A 50 -6.74 -13.13 -5.04
C ASP A 50 -5.50 -12.26 -4.82
N ALA A 51 -4.59 -12.18 -5.79
CA ALA A 51 -3.39 -11.36 -5.72
C ALA A 51 -3.74 -9.87 -5.86
N VAL A 52 -4.70 -9.52 -6.72
CA VAL A 52 -5.24 -8.17 -6.90
C VAL A 52 -5.87 -7.71 -5.58
N ARG A 53 -6.84 -8.46 -5.05
CA ARG A 53 -7.61 -8.06 -3.87
C ARG A 53 -6.95 -8.40 -2.54
N ARG A 54 -5.69 -8.84 -2.53
CA ARG A 54 -5.04 -9.42 -1.35
C ARG A 54 -5.13 -8.55 -0.10
N LEU A 55 -4.84 -7.25 -0.24
CA LEU A 55 -4.80 -6.33 0.90
C LEU A 55 -6.21 -6.00 1.42
N ILE A 56 -7.15 -5.67 0.52
CA ILE A 56 -8.54 -5.41 0.91
C ILE A 56 -9.19 -6.64 1.57
N MET A 57 -8.90 -7.84 1.04
CA MET A 57 -9.37 -9.09 1.65
C MET A 57 -8.79 -9.28 3.04
N GLN A 58 -7.49 -9.07 3.23
CA GLN A 58 -6.86 -9.16 4.55
C GLN A 58 -7.48 -8.19 5.56
N VAL A 59 -7.70 -6.93 5.17
CA VAL A 59 -8.36 -5.93 6.03
C VAL A 59 -9.79 -6.34 6.35
N ASN A 60 -10.59 -6.71 5.35
CA ASN A 60 -12.00 -7.10 5.54
C ASN A 60 -12.16 -8.34 6.42
N LYS A 61 -11.34 -9.38 6.19
CA LYS A 61 -11.34 -10.58 7.04
C LYS A 61 -10.94 -10.26 8.48
N THR A 62 -10.04 -9.29 8.67
CA THR A 62 -9.65 -8.83 10.02
C THR A 62 -10.80 -8.06 10.69
N VAL A 63 -11.45 -7.14 9.98
CA VAL A 63 -12.67 -6.44 10.43
C VAL A 63 -13.76 -7.43 10.84
N ASP A 64 -14.00 -8.44 10.02
CA ASP A 64 -15.01 -9.46 10.28
C ASP A 64 -14.64 -10.39 11.43
N SER A 65 -13.36 -10.51 11.77
CA SER A 65 -12.89 -11.31 12.91
C SER A 65 -12.90 -10.55 14.25
N VAL A 66 -13.28 -9.27 14.27
CA VAL A 66 -13.43 -8.51 15.53
C VAL A 66 -14.72 -8.91 16.23
N PRO A 67 -14.65 -9.43 17.48
CA PRO A 67 -15.84 -9.85 18.22
C PRO A 67 -16.63 -8.64 18.75
N ARG A 68 -17.88 -8.90 19.16
CA ARG A 68 -18.71 -7.95 19.93
C ARG A 68 -17.91 -7.28 21.05
N GLY A 69 -18.10 -5.96 21.22
CA GLY A 69 -17.36 -5.14 22.20
C GLY A 69 -15.90 -4.86 21.82
N GLY A 70 -15.43 -5.34 20.65
CA GLY A 70 -14.15 -4.95 20.07
C GLY A 70 -14.17 -3.51 19.53
N LYS A 71 -12.99 -3.04 19.13
CA LYS A 71 -12.72 -1.69 18.63
C LYS A 71 -11.93 -1.77 17.33
N ILE A 72 -12.38 -1.01 16.35
CA ILE A 72 -11.75 -0.79 15.04
C ILE A 72 -11.50 0.71 14.90
N ARG A 73 -10.26 1.11 14.64
CA ARG A 73 -9.86 2.50 14.33
C ARG A 73 -9.16 2.53 12.98
N ILE A 74 -9.61 3.39 12.08
CA ILE A 74 -9.07 3.45 10.72
C ILE A 74 -8.78 4.89 10.37
N SER A 75 -7.52 5.17 10.07
CA SER A 75 -7.13 6.37 9.34
C SER A 75 -6.82 5.95 7.90
N ALA A 76 -7.43 6.63 6.93
CA ALA A 76 -7.11 6.46 5.52
C ALA A 76 -7.41 7.77 4.80
N TRP A 77 -6.61 8.12 3.80
CA TRP A 77 -6.90 9.31 2.99
C TRP A 77 -8.29 9.25 2.36
N ASN A 78 -8.66 8.06 1.86
CA ASN A 78 -9.97 7.82 1.27
C ASN A 78 -10.56 6.48 1.72
N VAL A 79 -11.89 6.45 1.81
CA VAL A 79 -12.73 5.27 2.08
C VAL A 79 -13.81 5.24 1.01
N ARG A 80 -13.58 4.45 -0.04
CA ARG A 80 -14.42 4.37 -1.25
C ARG A 80 -14.38 2.95 -1.81
N SER A 81 -14.92 2.01 -1.02
CA SER A 81 -15.19 0.65 -1.48
C SER A 81 -16.39 0.08 -0.75
N ALA A 82 -17.28 -0.54 -1.51
CA ALA A 82 -18.42 -1.26 -0.97
C ALA A 82 -17.97 -2.43 -0.09
N ALA A 83 -16.87 -3.11 -0.45
CA ALA A 83 -16.39 -4.28 0.28
C ALA A 83 -15.96 -3.94 1.72
N ILE A 84 -15.14 -2.90 1.91
CA ILE A 84 -14.73 -2.48 3.25
C ILE A 84 -15.87 -1.83 4.02
N THR A 85 -16.66 -0.97 3.37
CA THR A 85 -17.82 -0.32 3.98
C THR A 85 -18.82 -1.36 4.52
N ASN A 86 -19.16 -2.38 3.73
CA ASN A 86 -20.06 -3.44 4.17
C ASN A 86 -19.49 -4.23 5.36
N SER A 87 -18.18 -4.49 5.36
CA SER A 87 -17.51 -5.18 6.48
C SER A 87 -17.56 -4.36 7.78
N LEU A 88 -17.33 -3.04 7.69
CA LEU A 88 -17.41 -2.12 8.82
C LEU A 88 -18.85 -1.95 9.34
N ILE A 89 -19.83 -1.89 8.45
CA ILE A 89 -21.25 -1.86 8.83
C ILE A 89 -21.63 -3.15 9.56
N ARG A 90 -21.23 -4.32 9.05
CA ARG A 90 -21.44 -5.61 9.75
C ARG A 90 -20.79 -5.61 11.13
N ALA A 91 -19.57 -5.09 11.26
CA ALA A 91 -18.90 -4.96 12.56
C ALA A 91 -19.70 -4.07 13.53
N HIS A 92 -20.15 -2.90 13.09
CA HIS A 92 -20.96 -2.01 13.90
C HIS A 92 -22.28 -2.65 14.36
N GLN A 93 -22.95 -3.38 13.46
CA GLN A 93 -24.18 -4.14 13.76
C GLN A 93 -23.92 -5.24 14.81
N ARG A 94 -22.73 -5.87 14.80
CA ARG A 94 -22.23 -6.79 15.85
C ARG A 94 -21.88 -6.10 17.18
N LYS A 95 -22.13 -4.79 17.30
CA LYS A 95 -21.74 -3.93 18.45
C LYS A 95 -20.22 -3.84 18.64
N VAL A 96 -19.47 -3.83 17.54
CA VAL A 96 -18.08 -3.34 17.51
C VAL A 96 -18.11 -1.80 17.47
N SER A 97 -17.18 -1.15 18.17
CA SER A 97 -16.93 0.28 18.02
C SER A 97 -16.09 0.52 16.78
N VAL A 98 -16.64 1.22 15.79
CA VAL A 98 -15.95 1.51 14.51
C VAL A 98 -15.76 3.01 14.37
N GLN A 99 -14.51 3.47 14.38
CA GLN A 99 -14.19 4.89 14.20
C GLN A 99 -13.27 5.04 13.00
N VAL A 100 -13.62 5.95 12.12
CA VAL A 100 -12.91 6.21 10.86
C VAL A 100 -12.63 7.70 10.73
N VAL A 101 -11.43 8.07 10.31
CA VAL A 101 -11.09 9.43 9.86
C VAL A 101 -10.64 9.35 8.40
N MET A 102 -11.03 10.35 7.60
CA MET A 102 -10.66 10.47 6.19
C MET A 102 -10.53 11.93 5.76
N ASP A 103 -10.02 12.16 4.55
CA ASP A 103 -9.95 13.49 3.95
C ASP A 103 -11.35 14.00 3.56
N ARG A 104 -11.62 15.28 3.87
CA ARG A 104 -12.85 15.96 3.44
C ARG A 104 -12.91 16.13 1.92
N ALA A 105 -11.78 16.31 1.24
CA ALA A 105 -11.72 16.43 -0.21
C ALA A 105 -12.26 15.17 -0.92
N ASN A 106 -12.17 14.00 -0.26
CA ASN A 106 -12.68 12.72 -0.78
C ASN A 106 -14.15 12.44 -0.51
N TRP A 107 -14.83 13.37 0.17
CA TRP A 107 -16.28 13.32 0.35
C TRP A 107 -16.85 14.73 0.64
N ASN A 108 -17.29 15.41 -0.41
CA ASN A 108 -17.91 16.73 -0.36
C ASN A 108 -18.92 16.90 -1.53
N PRO A 109 -19.66 18.02 -1.66
CA PRO A 109 -20.64 18.20 -2.73
C PRO A 109 -20.07 18.04 -4.16
N ASN A 110 -18.82 18.45 -4.39
CA ASN A 110 -18.15 18.35 -5.69
C ASN A 110 -17.48 16.99 -5.91
N ASN A 111 -17.38 16.17 -4.85
CA ASN A 111 -16.83 14.82 -4.89
C ASN A 111 -17.70 13.88 -4.03
N PRO A 112 -18.90 13.51 -4.51
CA PRO A 112 -19.80 12.66 -3.76
C PRO A 112 -19.18 11.26 -3.56
N ASN A 113 -19.29 10.73 -2.34
CA ASN A 113 -18.78 9.42 -1.98
C ASN A 113 -19.90 8.59 -1.35
N ARG A 114 -20.55 7.76 -2.17
CA ARG A 114 -21.71 6.94 -1.75
C ARG A 114 -21.35 5.93 -0.67
N ASP A 115 -20.15 5.37 -0.73
CA ASP A 115 -19.67 4.39 0.25
C ASP A 115 -19.42 5.03 1.62
N ALA A 116 -18.70 6.16 1.66
CA ALA A 116 -18.50 6.93 2.89
C ALA A 116 -19.82 7.44 3.48
N ALA A 117 -20.75 7.93 2.64
CA ALA A 117 -22.06 8.37 3.07
C ALA A 117 -22.88 7.23 3.70
N ARG A 118 -22.92 6.06 3.06
CA ARG A 118 -23.60 4.86 3.58
C ARG A 118 -22.97 4.42 4.90
N LEU A 119 -21.64 4.39 4.98
CA LEU A 119 -20.92 4.05 6.20
C LEU A 119 -21.29 5.01 7.34
N ALA A 120 -21.16 6.32 7.10
CA ALA A 120 -21.45 7.34 8.11
C ALA A 120 -22.89 7.26 8.63
N ALA A 121 -23.88 7.06 7.74
CA ALA A 121 -25.27 6.87 8.13
C ALA A 121 -25.46 5.64 9.03
N ALA A 122 -24.90 4.50 8.64
CA ALA A 122 -24.99 3.27 9.42
C ALA A 122 -24.30 3.38 10.80
N LEU A 123 -23.14 4.04 10.88
CA LEU A 123 -22.40 4.20 12.14
C LEU A 123 -23.09 5.13 13.15
N LYS A 124 -23.97 6.05 12.70
CA LYS A 124 -24.77 6.92 13.59
C LYS A 124 -25.79 6.13 14.42
N VAL A 125 -26.33 5.05 13.87
CA VAL A 125 -27.41 4.26 14.50
C VAL A 125 -26.88 3.51 15.73
N GLY A 126 -27.62 3.56 16.84
CA GLY A 126 -27.29 2.77 18.05
C GLY A 126 -26.12 3.31 18.87
N ASN A 127 -25.78 4.60 18.73
CA ASN A 127 -24.75 5.29 19.53
C ASN A 127 -25.26 5.91 20.83
N LYS A 128 -26.58 6.15 20.99
CA LYS A 128 -27.14 6.86 22.15
C LYS A 128 -26.73 6.22 23.49
N ALA A 129 -26.82 4.90 23.59
CA ALA A 129 -26.46 4.13 24.78
C ALA A 129 -24.96 3.76 24.87
N ARG A 130 -24.09 4.24 23.96
CA ARG A 130 -22.66 3.91 23.96
C ARG A 130 -21.83 5.00 24.64
N SER A 131 -20.85 4.60 25.45
CA SER A 131 -19.83 5.52 25.95
C SER A 131 -19.03 6.17 24.82
N LYS A 132 -18.37 7.31 25.08
CA LYS A 132 -17.60 8.06 24.08
C LYS A 132 -16.58 7.18 23.32
N THR A 133 -15.91 6.27 24.02
CA THR A 133 -14.90 5.37 23.45
C THR A 133 -15.50 4.17 22.70
N GLN A 134 -16.81 3.94 22.81
CA GLN A 134 -17.54 2.87 22.14
C GLN A 134 -18.44 3.36 21.00
N LYS A 135 -18.70 4.67 20.92
CA LYS A 135 -19.42 5.27 19.79
C LYS A 135 -18.68 4.98 18.48
N SER A 136 -19.47 4.71 17.45
CA SER A 136 -18.99 4.54 16.10
C SER A 136 -19.22 5.82 15.29
N PHE A 137 -18.29 6.17 14.42
CA PHE A 137 -18.44 7.33 13.55
C PHE A 137 -17.48 7.25 12.36
N LEU A 138 -17.77 8.06 11.34
CA LEU A 138 -16.82 8.46 10.31
C LEU A 138 -16.70 9.99 10.40
N ARG A 139 -15.47 10.49 10.45
CA ARG A 139 -15.14 11.93 10.47
C ARG A 139 -14.30 12.28 9.24
N ARG A 140 -14.47 13.51 8.78
CA ARG A 140 -13.67 14.11 7.71
C ARG A 140 -12.77 15.18 8.34
N CYS A 141 -11.49 15.19 8.01
CA CYS A 141 -10.57 16.24 8.44
C CYS A 141 -10.43 17.31 7.35
N ILE A 142 -10.27 18.57 7.78
CA ILE A 142 -10.20 19.72 6.87
C ILE A 142 -8.80 19.88 6.25
N GLY A 143 -7.75 19.59 7.01
CA GLY A 143 -6.36 19.52 6.56
C GLY A 143 -5.73 18.20 7.01
N SER A 144 -4.47 18.22 7.44
CA SER A 144 -3.76 17.04 7.92
C SER A 144 -4.21 16.51 9.28
N CYS A 145 -5.50 16.58 9.65
CA CYS A 145 -6.16 16.38 10.97
C CYS A 145 -5.50 17.05 12.20
N ARG A 146 -4.19 16.97 12.33
CA ARG A 146 -3.33 17.46 13.40
C ARG A 146 -2.48 18.66 12.99
N GLY A 147 -2.67 19.20 11.78
CA GLY A 147 -1.96 20.37 11.25
C GLY A 147 -2.87 21.31 10.46
N LYS A 148 -2.38 22.53 10.17
CA LYS A 148 -3.13 23.57 9.44
C LYS A 148 -3.16 23.36 7.93
N HIS A 149 -2.16 22.67 7.39
CA HIS A 149 -1.95 22.43 5.96
C HIS A 149 -1.86 20.93 5.70
N GLY A 150 -1.60 20.53 4.45
CA GLY A 150 -1.51 19.12 4.08
C GLY A 150 -2.86 18.40 4.16
N ILE A 151 -2.80 17.07 4.12
CA ILE A 151 -3.97 16.19 4.04
C ILE A 151 -3.85 15.03 5.04
N PRO A 152 -4.95 14.38 5.47
CA PRO A 152 -4.90 13.23 6.35
C PRO A 152 -4.53 12.00 5.52
N HIS A 153 -3.23 11.77 5.36
CA HIS A 153 -2.70 10.81 4.40
C HIS A 153 -2.12 9.54 5.03
N SER A 154 -2.13 9.41 6.35
CA SER A 154 -1.77 8.17 7.03
C SER A 154 -2.77 7.06 6.68
N LYS A 155 -2.29 5.87 6.35
CA LYS A 155 -3.15 4.68 6.22
C LYS A 155 -2.78 3.67 7.28
N PHE A 156 -3.63 3.55 8.29
CA PHE A 156 -3.48 2.52 9.31
C PHE A 156 -4.83 2.00 9.83
N PHE A 157 -4.82 0.73 10.22
CA PHE A 157 -5.98 -0.01 10.69
C PHE A 157 -5.64 -0.67 12.03
N LEU A 158 -6.38 -0.31 13.08
CA LEU A 158 -6.17 -0.79 14.43
C LEU A 158 -7.34 -1.67 14.84
N PHE A 159 -7.04 -2.88 15.29
CA PHE A 159 -8.01 -3.81 15.86
C PHE A 159 -7.54 -4.18 17.26
N ASN A 160 -8.30 -3.81 18.30
CA ASN A 160 -7.87 -4.09 19.67
C ASN A 160 -7.77 -5.59 19.96
N LYS A 161 -8.60 -6.40 19.28
CA LYS A 161 -8.55 -7.86 19.27
C LYS A 161 -9.28 -8.43 18.07
N VAL A 162 -8.78 -9.55 17.57
CA VAL A 162 -9.52 -10.46 16.70
C VAL A 162 -9.71 -11.80 17.42
N LYS A 163 -10.84 -12.47 17.19
CA LYS A 163 -11.12 -13.78 17.75
C LYS A 163 -11.36 -14.78 16.64
N VAL A 164 -10.70 -15.93 16.74
CA VAL A 164 -10.88 -17.05 15.82
C VAL A 164 -11.33 -18.27 16.61
N LYS A 165 -12.54 -18.75 16.33
CA LYS A 165 -13.07 -20.01 16.89
C LYS A 165 -12.80 -21.15 15.90
N LYS A 166 -11.75 -21.96 16.07
CA LYS A 166 -11.54 -23.19 15.26
C LYS A 166 -12.36 -24.34 15.85
N GLY A 167 -12.87 -25.26 15.02
CA GLY A 167 -13.74 -26.37 15.45
C GLY A 167 -15.25 -26.04 15.53
N LYS A 168 -16.05 -27.05 15.90
CA LYS A 168 -17.50 -27.01 16.18
C LYS A 168 -17.76 -27.61 17.57
N GLY A 169 -18.91 -27.33 18.17
CA GLY A 169 -19.29 -27.88 19.47
C GLY A 169 -18.42 -27.39 20.64
N LYS A 170 -18.31 -28.25 21.66
CA LYS A 170 -17.55 -28.03 22.91
C LYS A 170 -16.03 -27.99 22.70
N ASP A 171 -15.53 -28.58 21.61
CA ASP A 171 -14.08 -28.69 21.31
C ASP A 171 -13.52 -27.49 20.55
N ALA A 172 -14.31 -26.41 20.45
CA ALA A 172 -13.95 -25.28 19.64
C ALA A 172 -12.92 -24.36 20.31
N VAL A 173 -11.68 -24.37 19.82
CA VAL A 173 -10.58 -23.52 20.30
C VAL A 173 -10.81 -22.06 19.89
N VAL A 174 -10.94 -21.16 20.87
CA VAL A 174 -11.00 -19.72 20.65
C VAL A 174 -9.60 -19.10 20.80
N LYS A 175 -8.95 -18.77 19.69
CA LYS A 175 -7.73 -17.96 19.69
C LYS A 175 -8.09 -16.49 19.67
N THR A 176 -7.72 -15.75 20.71
CA THR A 176 -7.77 -14.28 20.71
C THR A 176 -6.39 -13.75 20.36
N VAL A 177 -6.32 -12.82 19.41
CA VAL A 177 -5.09 -12.11 19.06
C VAL A 177 -5.31 -10.62 19.32
N PRO A 178 -4.77 -10.08 20.41
CA PRO A 178 -4.91 -8.67 20.75
C PRO A 178 -3.98 -7.77 19.92
N PHE A 179 -4.27 -6.47 19.95
CA PHE A 179 -3.38 -5.39 19.50
C PHE A 179 -2.81 -5.62 18.10
N VAL A 180 -3.71 -5.64 17.12
CA VAL A 180 -3.36 -5.78 15.71
C VAL A 180 -3.30 -4.39 15.08
N THR A 181 -2.14 -4.04 14.54
CA THR A 181 -1.88 -2.79 13.83
C THR A 181 -1.48 -3.14 12.41
N MET A 182 -2.15 -2.51 11.42
CA MET A 182 -1.74 -2.57 10.03
C MET A 182 -1.44 -1.15 9.55
N PHE A 183 -0.34 -0.93 8.84
CA PHE A 183 -0.02 0.38 8.24
C PHE A 183 0.76 0.21 6.94
N GLY A 184 0.70 1.19 6.04
CA GLY A 184 1.42 1.12 4.77
C GLY A 184 0.86 2.11 3.76
N SER A 185 0.96 1.76 2.48
CA SER A 185 0.54 2.63 1.38
C SER A 185 -0.94 2.45 0.96
N TYR A 186 -1.57 1.36 1.39
CA TYR A 186 -2.90 0.95 0.95
C TYR A 186 -4.04 1.86 1.46
N ASN A 187 -4.73 2.56 0.55
CA ASN A 187 -6.00 3.26 0.84
C ASN A 187 -7.18 2.27 0.89
N ALA A 188 -8.23 2.62 1.64
CA ALA A 188 -9.45 1.83 1.80
C ALA A 188 -10.42 1.98 0.61
N THR A 189 -9.90 1.89 -0.62
CA THR A 189 -10.63 2.14 -1.86
C THR A 189 -10.62 0.94 -2.81
N GLU A 190 -11.59 0.94 -3.72
CA GLU A 190 -11.69 -0.10 -4.74
C GLU A 190 -10.51 -0.01 -5.72
N LEU A 191 -10.17 1.21 -6.16
CA LEU A 191 -9.00 1.47 -7.00
C LEU A 191 -7.69 1.07 -6.31
N GLY A 192 -7.54 1.39 -5.02
CA GLY A 192 -6.39 0.94 -4.24
C GLY A 192 -6.25 -0.58 -4.16
N ALA A 193 -7.36 -1.31 -4.27
CA ALA A 193 -7.34 -2.77 -4.32
C ALA A 193 -7.08 -3.31 -5.73
N THR A 194 -7.65 -2.70 -6.77
CA THR A 194 -7.70 -3.32 -8.11
C THR A 194 -6.61 -2.88 -9.06
N ILE A 195 -6.10 -1.65 -8.90
CA ILE A 195 -5.23 -1.06 -9.92
C ILE A 195 -3.85 -0.62 -9.41
N GLN A 196 -3.70 -0.45 -8.10
CA GLN A 196 -2.47 0.05 -7.50
C GLN A 196 -1.60 -1.09 -6.96
N TRP A 197 -0.29 -0.98 -7.12
CA TRP A 197 0.67 -1.80 -6.36
C TRP A 197 0.86 -1.19 -4.97
N ASN A 198 0.41 -1.86 -3.92
CA ASN A 198 0.44 -1.37 -2.55
C ASN A 198 1.19 -2.33 -1.60
N ASP A 199 1.61 -1.79 -0.45
CA ASP A 199 2.04 -2.57 0.70
C ASP A 199 1.18 -2.34 1.94
N LEU A 200 1.16 -3.35 2.80
CA LEU A 200 0.57 -3.26 4.14
C LEU A 200 1.40 -4.11 5.11
N PHE A 201 1.94 -3.48 6.15
CA PHE A 201 2.71 -4.13 7.19
C PHE A 201 1.83 -4.42 8.40
N THR A 202 1.77 -5.68 8.84
CA THR A 202 0.93 -6.12 9.96
C THR A 202 1.75 -6.50 11.19
N ILE A 203 1.38 -5.93 12.34
CA ILE A 203 1.93 -6.22 13.66
C ILE A 203 0.78 -6.73 14.55
N LYS A 204 1.07 -7.65 15.46
CA LYS A 204 0.10 -8.28 16.36
C LYS A 204 0.72 -8.48 17.72
N ASN A 205 -0.10 -8.55 18.77
CA ASN A 205 0.34 -8.76 20.14
C ASN A 205 1.34 -7.68 20.62
N ASP A 206 1.19 -6.45 20.15
CA ASP A 206 2.08 -5.33 20.48
C ASP A 206 1.23 -4.17 21.04
N GLU A 207 0.96 -4.22 22.34
CA GLU A 207 0.13 -3.22 23.02
C GLU A 207 0.76 -1.82 23.00
N PRO A 208 2.05 -1.63 23.32
CA PRO A 208 2.65 -0.31 23.31
C PRO A 208 2.56 0.38 21.95
N ARG A 209 2.85 -0.35 20.85
CA ARG A 209 2.72 0.20 19.50
C ARG A 209 1.27 0.48 19.13
N TYR A 210 0.37 -0.43 19.47
CA TYR A 210 -1.06 -0.22 19.26
C TYR A 210 -1.55 1.06 19.95
N LYS A 211 -1.09 1.32 21.18
CA LYS A 211 -1.40 2.54 21.93
C LYS A 211 -0.83 3.78 21.25
N ALA A 212 0.43 3.77 20.79
CA ALA A 212 1.03 4.89 20.07
C ALA A 212 0.21 5.28 18.82
N PHE A 213 -0.22 4.31 18.01
CA PHE A 213 -1.11 4.55 16.87
C PHE A 213 -2.51 5.04 17.32
N LEU A 214 -3.03 4.50 18.42
CA LEU A 214 -4.34 4.87 18.95
C LEU A 214 -4.35 6.31 19.48
N ASP A 215 -3.26 6.77 20.10
CA ASP A 215 -3.14 8.13 20.63
C ASP A 215 -3.12 9.14 19.47
N VAL A 216 -2.30 8.86 18.44
CA VAL A 216 -2.32 9.62 17.18
C VAL A 216 -3.71 9.62 16.57
N PHE A 217 -4.39 8.47 16.49
CA PHE A 217 -5.76 8.42 15.98
C PHE A 217 -6.72 9.29 16.80
N GLN A 218 -6.61 9.31 18.13
CA GLN A 218 -7.47 10.13 18.98
C GLN A 218 -7.24 11.63 18.74
N GLU A 219 -5.99 12.06 18.56
CA GLU A 219 -5.65 13.41 18.12
C GLU A 219 -6.30 13.73 16.76
N MET A 220 -6.16 12.84 15.76
CA MET A 220 -6.76 13.03 14.44
C MET A 220 -8.27 13.24 14.51
N THR A 221 -8.98 12.55 15.43
CA THR A 221 -10.44 12.71 15.57
C THR A 221 -10.88 14.08 16.08
N GLN A 222 -9.97 14.86 16.66
CA GLN A 222 -10.24 16.23 17.09
C GLN A 222 -10.23 17.22 15.92
N ASP A 223 -9.54 16.89 14.81
CA ASP A 223 -9.33 17.77 13.65
C ASP A 223 -8.85 19.18 14.06
N LYS A 224 -7.79 19.23 14.89
CA LYS A 224 -7.22 20.45 15.45
C LYS A 224 -5.70 20.45 15.30
N PRO A 225 -5.09 21.57 14.86
CA PRO A 225 -3.64 21.69 14.80
C PRO A 225 -2.96 21.45 16.16
N ILE A 226 -1.87 20.70 16.14
CA ILE A 226 -1.02 20.39 17.31
C ILE A 226 0.37 20.99 17.08
N LYS A 227 0.90 21.70 18.08
CA LYS A 227 2.20 22.39 17.96
C LYS A 227 3.37 21.42 17.77
N ASN A 228 3.36 20.28 18.49
CA ASN A 228 4.38 19.24 18.42
C ASN A 228 3.77 17.97 17.83
N ALA A 229 3.30 18.05 16.58
CA ALA A 229 2.55 16.96 15.95
C ALA A 229 3.43 15.77 15.56
N TYR A 230 4.73 16.00 15.31
CA TYR A 230 5.65 14.90 15.06
C TYR A 230 5.93 14.12 16.35
N VAL A 231 5.52 12.85 16.33
CA VAL A 231 5.73 11.89 17.42
C VAL A 231 6.20 10.56 16.84
N GLY A 232 6.88 9.76 17.65
CA GLY A 232 7.38 8.47 17.21
C GLY A 232 7.39 7.42 18.33
N TYR A 233 7.37 6.16 17.93
CA TYR A 233 7.50 5.00 18.82
C TYR A 233 8.50 4.01 18.23
N ASP A 234 9.61 3.76 18.93
CA ASP A 234 10.64 2.76 18.59
C ASP A 234 10.69 1.68 19.67
N ASP A 235 10.76 0.41 19.27
CA ASP A 235 11.03 -0.72 20.17
C ASP A 235 12.45 -1.30 19.95
N GLY A 236 13.31 -0.55 19.25
CA GLY A 236 14.65 -0.95 18.81
C GLY A 236 14.64 -1.74 17.49
N VAL A 237 13.51 -2.34 17.13
CA VAL A 237 13.37 -3.18 15.95
C VAL A 237 12.53 -2.50 14.88
N ILE A 238 11.45 -1.85 15.29
CA ILE A 238 10.52 -1.11 14.45
C ILE A 238 10.31 0.27 15.05
N PHE A 239 10.66 1.29 14.28
CA PHE A 239 10.24 2.65 14.53
C PHE A 239 8.98 2.97 13.72
N ASN A 240 8.02 3.68 14.31
CA ASN A 240 6.93 4.33 13.60
C ASN A 240 6.94 5.82 13.93
N GLY A 241 7.19 6.66 12.93
CA GLY A 241 7.05 8.11 13.01
C GLY A 241 5.72 8.56 12.41
N PHE A 242 5.09 9.53 13.07
CA PHE A 242 3.78 10.07 12.69
C PHE A 242 3.91 11.56 12.40
N TYR A 243 3.67 11.93 11.15
CA TYR A 243 3.69 13.33 10.69
C TYR A 243 2.33 13.96 10.96
N PRO A 244 2.14 15.30 10.97
CA PRO A 244 2.99 16.32 10.37
C PRO A 244 4.41 16.38 10.95
N TYR A 245 5.41 16.50 10.08
CA TYR A 245 6.83 16.58 10.44
C TYR A 245 7.20 17.98 10.94
N VAL A 246 6.55 18.39 12.03
CA VAL A 246 6.66 19.73 12.62
C VAL A 246 6.71 19.67 14.15
N GLY A 247 7.34 20.67 14.73
CA GLY A 247 7.45 20.86 16.18
C GLY A 247 8.80 20.47 16.74
N LYS A 248 8.95 20.63 18.05
CA LYS A 248 10.27 20.52 18.74
C LYS A 248 10.90 19.12 18.70
N ASN A 249 10.11 18.10 18.38
CA ASN A 249 10.55 16.70 18.36
C ASN A 249 11.10 16.29 16.99
N VAL A 250 11.15 17.20 16.00
CA VAL A 250 11.74 16.94 14.69
C VAL A 250 13.26 16.92 14.84
N PRO A 251 13.93 15.76 14.70
CA PRO A 251 15.35 15.64 15.01
C PRO A 251 16.27 16.12 13.88
N VAL A 252 15.77 16.19 12.64
CA VAL A 252 16.54 16.48 11.44
C VAL A 252 15.71 17.30 10.44
N ALA A 253 16.35 17.92 9.45
CA ALA A 253 15.64 18.71 8.45
C ALA A 253 14.72 17.86 7.54
N ASP A 254 15.20 16.69 7.10
CA ASP A 254 14.40 15.73 6.34
C ASP A 254 14.77 14.29 6.75
N PRO A 255 13.79 13.46 7.15
CA PRO A 255 14.06 12.14 7.70
C PRO A 255 14.52 11.11 6.65
N ILE A 256 14.15 11.29 5.38
CA ILE A 256 14.62 10.41 4.29
C ILE A 256 16.01 10.84 3.85
N MET A 257 16.29 12.14 3.80
CA MET A 257 17.64 12.64 3.54
C MET A 257 18.60 12.15 4.63
N ASP A 258 18.22 12.22 5.90
CA ASP A 258 19.01 11.71 7.01
C ASP A 258 19.31 10.20 6.86
N ALA A 259 18.29 9.39 6.57
CA ALA A 259 18.49 7.97 6.28
C ALA A 259 19.46 7.74 5.11
N LEU A 260 19.32 8.48 4.00
CA LEU A 260 20.22 8.36 2.85
C LEU A 260 21.65 8.84 3.17
N ASN A 261 21.82 9.77 4.11
CA ASN A 261 23.14 10.24 4.56
C ASN A 261 23.91 9.20 5.36
N GLN A 262 23.20 8.26 6.00
CA GLN A 262 23.82 7.16 6.74
C GLN A 262 24.37 6.04 5.82
N VAL A 263 24.10 6.07 4.51
CA VAL A 263 24.53 5.04 3.58
C VAL A 263 26.00 5.21 3.20
N SER A 264 26.78 4.14 3.36
CA SER A 264 28.07 3.96 2.69
C SER A 264 27.92 2.96 1.55
N CYS A 265 28.38 3.29 0.34
CA CYS A 265 28.17 2.42 -0.83
C CYS A 265 29.08 1.18 -0.87
N LYS A 266 30.18 1.20 -0.12
CA LYS A 266 31.18 0.12 -0.05
C LYS A 266 31.30 -0.44 1.37
N GLY A 267 32.01 -1.56 1.49
CA GLY A 267 32.23 -2.23 2.78
C GLY A 267 31.03 -3.04 3.29
N ALA A 268 30.04 -3.31 2.44
CA ALA A 268 28.90 -4.14 2.83
C ALA A 268 29.30 -5.63 2.94
N THR A 269 28.95 -6.30 4.03
CA THR A 269 29.17 -7.75 4.21
C THR A 269 27.96 -8.59 3.78
N THR A 270 26.91 -7.95 3.26
CA THR A 270 25.66 -8.62 2.88
C THR A 270 25.68 -9.30 1.50
N ASN A 271 26.78 -9.18 0.75
CA ASN A 271 26.99 -9.75 -0.57
C ASN A 271 28.49 -9.75 -0.95
N ALA A 272 28.87 -10.57 -1.94
CA ALA A 272 30.27 -10.75 -2.35
C ALA A 272 30.91 -9.51 -2.99
N SER A 273 30.13 -8.59 -3.59
CA SER A 273 30.69 -7.40 -4.24
C SER A 273 30.98 -6.25 -3.28
N GLY A 274 30.82 -6.46 -1.97
CA GLY A 274 31.09 -5.44 -0.96
C GLY A 274 30.20 -4.20 -1.04
N THR A 275 29.12 -4.25 -1.83
CA THR A 275 28.37 -3.05 -2.24
C THR A 275 27.02 -2.95 -1.52
N THR A 276 26.67 -1.77 -1.04
CA THR A 276 25.35 -1.53 -0.44
C THR A 276 24.27 -1.48 -1.51
N ARG A 277 23.22 -2.28 -1.30
CA ARG A 277 22.07 -2.36 -2.20
C ARG A 277 20.91 -1.52 -1.67
N ILE A 278 20.31 -0.72 -2.53
CA ILE A 278 19.14 0.11 -2.22
C ILE A 278 18.03 -0.23 -3.23
N ARG A 279 16.82 -0.45 -2.74
CA ARG A 279 15.63 -0.72 -3.54
C ARG A 279 14.54 0.24 -3.15
N ILE A 280 14.03 1.00 -4.12
CA ILE A 280 13.04 2.06 -3.90
C ILE A 280 11.80 1.76 -4.75
N ALA A 281 10.63 1.87 -4.14
CA ALA A 281 9.35 1.96 -4.84
C ALA A 281 8.63 3.19 -4.31
N GLN A 282 8.47 4.21 -5.14
CA GLN A 282 7.94 5.50 -4.72
C GLN A 282 6.93 6.03 -5.73
N THR A 283 5.70 6.23 -5.28
CA THR A 283 4.65 6.82 -6.12
C THR A 283 5.03 8.21 -6.58
N SER A 284 5.45 9.11 -5.69
CA SER A 284 5.68 10.51 -6.07
C SER A 284 6.94 11.13 -5.49
N MET A 285 7.65 11.91 -6.32
CA MET A 285 8.86 12.63 -5.95
C MET A 285 9.06 13.86 -6.85
N TYR A 286 8.85 15.06 -6.30
CA TYR A 286 8.95 16.33 -7.02
C TYR A 286 9.07 17.51 -6.05
N GLY A 287 9.22 18.72 -6.61
CA GLY A 287 9.48 19.95 -5.85
C GLY A 287 10.86 19.94 -5.18
N ASP A 288 11.17 20.96 -4.38
CA ASP A 288 12.50 21.16 -3.79
C ASP A 288 12.98 19.96 -2.98
N ARG A 289 12.08 19.37 -2.18
CA ARG A 289 12.36 18.14 -1.43
C ARG A 289 12.73 16.99 -2.37
N GLY A 290 11.94 16.77 -3.41
CA GLY A 290 12.22 15.76 -4.44
C GLY A 290 13.56 16.01 -5.13
N LEU A 291 13.88 17.25 -5.49
CA LEU A 291 15.15 17.61 -6.11
C LEU A 291 16.35 17.33 -5.20
N ALA A 292 16.25 17.67 -3.92
CA ALA A 292 17.31 17.38 -2.95
C ALA A 292 17.56 15.87 -2.82
N LEU A 293 16.49 15.09 -2.64
CA LEU A 293 16.56 13.63 -2.56
C LEU A 293 17.08 13.01 -3.86
N ALA A 294 16.74 13.57 -5.03
CA ALA A 294 17.22 13.10 -6.33
C ALA A 294 18.73 13.29 -6.46
N ARG A 295 19.24 14.46 -6.07
CA ARG A 295 20.68 14.74 -6.04
C ARG A 295 21.41 13.77 -5.12
N LYS A 296 20.84 13.46 -3.95
CA LYS A 296 21.43 12.48 -3.02
C LYS A 296 21.47 11.07 -3.59
N ILE A 297 20.39 10.59 -4.20
CA ILE A 297 20.34 9.26 -4.82
C ILE A 297 21.31 9.19 -6.01
N ALA A 298 21.37 10.24 -6.83
CA ALA A 298 22.35 10.39 -7.90
C ALA A 298 23.80 10.35 -7.39
N GLN A 299 24.09 10.98 -6.25
CA GLN A 299 25.38 10.88 -5.58
C GLN A 299 25.69 9.45 -5.14
N LEU A 300 24.75 8.76 -4.47
CA LEU A 300 24.94 7.37 -4.04
C LEU A 300 25.17 6.42 -5.22
N GLN A 301 24.47 6.63 -6.34
CA GLN A 301 24.70 5.88 -7.57
C GLN A 301 26.14 6.07 -8.09
N ARG A 302 26.63 7.31 -8.16
CA ARG A 302 28.02 7.61 -8.58
C ARG A 302 29.06 7.05 -7.60
N GLN A 303 28.75 7.00 -6.31
CA GLN A 303 29.59 6.36 -5.29
C GLN A 303 29.58 4.82 -5.37
N GLY A 304 28.78 4.25 -6.28
CA GLY A 304 28.78 2.83 -6.59
C GLY A 304 27.81 2.00 -5.75
N CYS A 305 26.80 2.62 -5.12
CA CYS A 305 25.69 1.88 -4.54
C CYS A 305 24.91 1.14 -5.65
N ASN A 306 24.43 -0.06 -5.34
CA ASN A 306 23.58 -0.81 -6.26
C ASN A 306 22.12 -0.41 -6.04
N ILE A 307 21.62 0.55 -6.82
CA ILE A 307 20.27 1.10 -6.67
C ILE A 307 19.32 0.46 -7.70
N ARG A 308 18.05 0.25 -7.34
CA ARG A 308 16.94 0.08 -8.29
C ARG A 308 15.74 0.84 -7.80
N LEU A 309 15.07 1.55 -8.70
CA LEU A 309 14.00 2.47 -8.36
C LEU A 309 12.81 2.27 -9.30
N VAL A 310 11.65 2.01 -8.70
CA VAL A 310 10.35 1.91 -9.37
C VAL A 310 9.51 3.14 -8.99
N TYR A 311 8.90 3.82 -9.97
CA TYR A 311 8.12 5.03 -9.71
C TYR A 311 6.88 5.18 -10.58
N ALA A 312 6.01 6.14 -10.21
CA ALA A 312 4.90 6.60 -11.04
C ALA A 312 5.05 8.09 -11.41
N MET A 313 4.98 9.00 -10.44
CA MET A 313 4.90 10.45 -10.64
C MET A 313 6.15 11.19 -10.15
N PHE A 314 7.22 11.19 -10.96
CA PHE A 314 8.45 11.90 -10.64
C PHE A 314 8.60 13.15 -11.49
N GLY A 315 8.88 14.30 -10.87
CA GLY A 315 9.04 15.57 -11.60
C GLY A 315 10.13 15.51 -12.67
N GLY A 316 9.99 16.29 -13.75
CA GLY A 316 10.87 16.19 -14.92
C GLY A 316 12.33 16.45 -14.61
N GLU A 317 12.57 17.43 -13.74
CA GLU A 317 13.91 17.77 -13.26
C GLU A 317 14.48 16.69 -12.31
N VAL A 318 13.63 16.05 -11.49
CA VAL A 318 14.02 14.88 -10.69
C VAL A 318 14.51 13.76 -11.62
N LEU A 319 13.75 13.43 -12.67
CA LEU A 319 14.13 12.43 -13.65
C LEU A 319 15.41 12.81 -14.40
N ARG A 320 15.58 14.09 -14.78
CA ARG A 320 16.80 14.60 -15.43
C ARG A 320 18.04 14.35 -14.56
N ILE A 321 17.98 14.66 -13.27
CA ILE A 321 19.07 14.43 -12.31
C ILE A 321 19.41 12.93 -12.20
N MET A 322 18.38 12.08 -12.07
CA MET A 322 18.56 10.63 -11.93
C MET A 322 19.18 10.01 -13.19
N ARG A 323 18.72 10.40 -14.38
CA ARG A 323 19.24 9.91 -15.67
C ARG A 323 20.67 10.36 -15.93
N ALA A 324 21.00 11.62 -15.65
CA ALA A 324 22.37 12.12 -15.76
C ALA A 324 23.35 11.30 -14.89
N ALA A 325 22.88 10.79 -13.75
CA ALA A 325 23.66 9.91 -12.87
C ALA A 325 23.55 8.42 -13.22
N LYS A 326 22.81 8.05 -14.28
CA LYS A 326 22.53 6.67 -14.70
C LYS A 326 21.93 5.83 -13.58
N VAL A 327 21.00 6.39 -12.81
CA VAL A 327 20.24 5.65 -11.77
C VAL A 327 19.31 4.64 -12.43
N PRO A 328 19.25 3.38 -11.93
CA PRO A 328 18.34 2.38 -12.48
C PRO A 328 16.87 2.69 -12.19
N LEU A 329 16.13 3.05 -13.23
CA LEU A 329 14.75 3.51 -13.18
C LEU A 329 13.79 2.56 -13.92
N THR A 330 12.62 2.33 -13.33
CA THR A 330 11.47 1.68 -13.95
C THR A 330 10.22 2.52 -13.68
N HIS A 331 9.70 3.21 -14.71
CA HIS A 331 8.36 3.78 -14.66
C HIS A 331 7.32 2.64 -14.63
N LEU A 332 6.61 2.49 -13.51
CA LEU A 332 5.56 1.50 -13.33
C LEU A 332 4.22 2.22 -13.16
N ALA A 333 3.77 2.84 -14.24
CA ALA A 333 2.45 3.40 -14.41
C ALA A 333 1.98 3.12 -15.84
N TYR A 334 0.69 2.88 -16.02
CA TYR A 334 0.07 2.48 -17.27
C TYR A 334 -1.26 3.21 -17.43
N ASP A 335 -1.47 3.75 -18.63
CA ASP A 335 -2.64 4.48 -19.09
C ASP A 335 -2.99 3.87 -20.46
N ALA A 336 -4.01 3.01 -20.47
CA ALA A 336 -4.38 2.12 -21.56
C ALA A 336 -5.24 2.81 -22.60
N ASP A 337 -6.14 3.70 -22.15
CA ASP A 337 -7.06 4.46 -22.98
C ASP A 337 -6.50 5.83 -23.40
N GLU A 338 -5.27 6.13 -22.97
CA GLU A 338 -4.56 7.39 -23.23
C GLU A 338 -5.35 8.61 -22.75
N ASP A 339 -6.18 8.40 -21.71
CA ASP A 339 -6.98 9.43 -21.08
C ASP A 339 -6.18 10.29 -20.09
N GLY A 340 -4.85 10.11 -20.07
CA GLY A 340 -3.88 10.76 -19.21
C GLY A 340 -4.16 10.56 -17.73
N LEU A 341 -4.82 9.47 -17.36
CA LEU A 341 -4.95 9.01 -15.99
C LEU A 341 -4.49 7.56 -15.92
N TYR A 342 -3.57 7.26 -15.01
CA TYR A 342 -3.04 5.93 -14.88
C TYR A 342 -4.13 4.95 -14.44
N ASP A 343 -4.43 4.02 -15.33
CA ASP A 343 -5.23 2.83 -15.07
C ASP A 343 -4.61 1.94 -14.02
N ARG A 344 -3.29 1.87 -13.93
CA ARG A 344 -2.56 1.04 -12.95
C ARG A 344 -1.17 1.62 -12.70
N TYR A 345 -0.76 1.68 -11.44
CA TYR A 345 0.51 2.33 -11.08
C TYR A 345 1.07 1.89 -9.73
N VAL A 346 2.37 2.10 -9.52
CA VAL A 346 3.02 1.87 -8.23
C VAL A 346 2.50 2.86 -7.19
N HIS A 347 1.81 2.36 -6.18
CA HIS A 347 1.29 3.15 -5.07
C HIS A 347 2.08 2.93 -3.75
N MET A 348 3.26 2.30 -3.81
CA MET A 348 4.14 2.13 -2.65
C MET A 348 4.98 3.37 -2.33
N LYS A 349 5.38 3.51 -1.06
CA LYS A 349 6.29 4.55 -0.57
C LYS A 349 7.34 3.89 0.32
N THR A 350 8.28 3.21 -0.31
CA THR A 350 9.18 2.26 0.36
C THR A 350 10.61 2.41 -0.13
N MET A 351 11.54 2.27 0.81
CA MET A 351 12.97 2.09 0.54
C MET A 351 13.51 0.95 1.39
N ALA A 352 14.23 0.00 0.79
CA ALA A 352 14.91 -1.08 1.50
C ALA A 352 16.42 -1.03 1.23
N ILE A 353 17.22 -1.15 2.29
CA ILE A 353 18.67 -1.06 2.28
C ILE A 353 19.27 -2.35 2.84
N SER A 354 20.24 -2.91 2.12
CA SER A 354 21.04 -4.07 2.53
C SER A 354 22.52 -3.77 2.31
N GLY A 355 23.26 -3.54 3.39
CA GLY A 355 24.70 -3.24 3.33
C GLY A 355 25.10 -2.24 4.40
N ASN A 356 26.12 -1.44 4.12
CA ASN A 356 26.67 -0.49 5.07
C ASN A 356 25.75 0.72 5.29
N PHE A 357 25.16 0.80 6.47
CA PHE A 357 24.26 1.86 6.91
C PHE A 357 24.57 2.23 8.36
N GLY A 358 24.84 3.51 8.62
CA GLY A 358 25.15 3.99 9.97
C GLY A 358 26.40 3.33 10.58
N GLY A 359 27.32 2.84 9.76
CA GLY A 359 28.51 2.11 10.19
C GLY A 359 28.32 0.60 10.35
N ASP A 360 27.10 0.07 10.28
CA ASP A 360 26.85 -1.39 10.28
C ASP A 360 26.98 -1.95 8.85
N PRO A 361 28.03 -2.73 8.53
CA PRO A 361 28.24 -3.29 7.19
C PRO A 361 27.23 -4.37 6.79
N ALA A 362 26.50 -4.92 7.77
CA ALA A 362 25.54 -6.01 7.61
C ALA A 362 24.07 -5.54 7.65
N ALA A 363 23.83 -4.23 7.70
CA ALA A 363 22.51 -3.67 8.01
C ALA A 363 21.40 -4.16 7.07
N LYS A 364 20.21 -4.34 7.64
CA LYS A 364 18.97 -4.75 6.97
C LYS A 364 17.81 -3.89 7.42
N ILE A 365 17.53 -2.84 6.66
CA ILE A 365 16.59 -1.80 7.05
C ILE A 365 15.57 -1.58 5.94
N THR A 366 14.31 -1.41 6.31
CA THR A 366 13.24 -1.01 5.38
C THR A 366 12.45 0.16 5.93
N PHE A 367 12.27 1.16 5.10
CA PHE A 367 11.34 2.26 5.31
C PHE A 367 10.08 1.96 4.51
N ASN A 368 8.91 1.98 5.13
CA ASN A 368 7.62 1.82 4.45
C ASN A 368 6.58 2.76 5.05
N GLY A 369 5.47 3.01 4.36
CA GLY A 369 4.43 3.88 4.90
C GLY A 369 3.60 4.57 3.84
N SER A 370 3.09 5.74 4.19
CA SER A 370 2.18 6.51 3.35
C SER A 370 2.81 7.73 2.67
N ALA A 371 3.96 8.20 3.15
CA ALA A 371 4.56 9.47 2.73
C ALA A 371 5.23 9.42 1.35
N ASN A 372 4.71 10.20 0.41
CA ASN A 372 5.41 10.54 -0.82
C ASN A 372 6.68 11.35 -0.52
N TRP A 373 7.64 11.37 -1.45
CA TRP A 373 8.86 12.18 -1.33
C TRP A 373 8.65 13.59 -1.89
N THR A 374 7.62 14.26 -1.37
CA THR A 374 7.20 15.62 -1.74
C THR A 374 7.12 16.50 -0.49
N SER A 375 7.16 17.81 -0.65
CA SER A 375 7.07 18.75 0.48
C SER A 375 5.71 18.68 1.18
N VAL A 376 4.62 18.46 0.43
CA VAL A 376 3.26 18.31 0.98
C VAL A 376 3.16 17.16 1.98
N ALA A 377 3.92 16.08 1.77
CA ALA A 377 3.93 14.95 2.70
C ALA A 377 4.46 15.35 4.09
N LEU A 378 5.44 16.26 4.18
CA LEU A 378 5.95 16.74 5.48
C LEU A 378 4.87 17.48 6.29
N ALA A 379 4.00 18.23 5.61
CA ALA A 379 2.89 18.94 6.24
C ALA A 379 1.65 18.07 6.47
N SER A 380 1.60 16.87 5.87
CA SER A 380 0.46 15.95 5.92
C SER A 380 0.52 15.03 7.13
N ASP A 381 -0.62 14.44 7.48
CA ASP A 381 -0.68 13.38 8.48
C ASP A 381 -0.18 12.13 7.74
N GLU A 382 0.95 11.56 8.15
CA GLU A 382 1.57 10.41 7.49
C GLU A 382 2.05 9.43 8.55
N VAL A 383 2.15 8.15 8.19
CA VAL A 383 2.86 7.16 8.99
C VAL A 383 4.03 6.61 8.19
N VAL A 384 5.22 6.66 8.78
CA VAL A 384 6.45 6.11 8.20
C VAL A 384 7.05 5.12 9.21
N GLY A 385 7.14 3.85 8.80
CA GLY A 385 7.80 2.80 9.55
C GLY A 385 9.26 2.65 9.12
N THR A 386 10.15 2.34 10.07
CA THR A 386 11.49 1.81 9.82
C THR A 386 11.59 0.44 10.47
N VAL A 387 11.88 -0.61 9.71
CA VAL A 387 11.91 -2.00 10.15
C VAL A 387 13.32 -2.57 10.00
N ARG A 388 13.95 -2.90 11.11
CA ARG A 388 15.33 -3.43 11.20
C ARG A 388 15.30 -4.96 11.30
N LYS A 389 14.78 -5.62 10.25
CA LYS A 389 14.70 -7.09 10.18
C LYS A 389 15.14 -7.61 8.82
N LYS A 390 16.08 -8.58 8.83
CA LYS A 390 16.62 -9.23 7.63
C LYS A 390 15.54 -9.78 6.70
N TRP A 391 14.61 -10.59 7.22
CA TRP A 391 13.60 -11.23 6.39
C TRP A 391 12.59 -10.23 5.80
N VAL A 392 12.25 -9.16 6.55
CA VAL A 392 11.39 -8.08 6.05
C VAL A 392 12.09 -7.34 4.93
N THR A 393 13.35 -6.93 5.16
CA THR A 393 14.17 -6.22 4.17
C THR A 393 14.31 -7.04 2.89
N ASN A 394 14.66 -8.31 3.01
CA ASN A 394 14.76 -9.20 1.86
C ASN A 394 13.42 -9.33 1.12
N ARG A 395 12.29 -9.36 1.84
CA ARG A 395 10.96 -9.50 1.24
C ARG A 395 10.56 -8.26 0.44
N TYR A 396 10.83 -7.06 0.95
CA TYR A 396 10.61 -5.81 0.20
C TYR A 396 11.60 -5.68 -0.97
N MET A 397 12.88 -5.99 -0.78
CA MET A 397 13.86 -5.95 -1.87
C MET A 397 13.46 -6.87 -3.02
N GLN A 398 13.07 -8.12 -2.73
CA GLN A 398 12.57 -9.07 -3.74
C GLN A 398 11.32 -8.55 -4.45
N TRP A 399 10.41 -7.90 -3.72
CA TRP A 399 9.20 -7.35 -4.31
C TRP A 399 9.49 -6.17 -5.25
N ILE A 400 10.38 -5.28 -4.83
CA ILE A 400 10.81 -4.15 -5.65
C ILE A 400 11.63 -4.64 -6.85
N ASP A 401 12.49 -5.64 -6.68
CA ASP A 401 13.21 -6.28 -7.78
C ASP A 401 12.23 -6.90 -8.80
N TYR A 402 11.16 -7.55 -8.32
CA TYR A 402 10.10 -8.07 -9.17
C TYR A 402 9.44 -6.93 -9.97
N MET A 403 8.93 -5.90 -9.30
CA MET A 403 8.32 -4.73 -9.98
C MET A 403 9.29 -4.01 -10.93
N PHE A 404 10.57 -3.96 -10.59
CA PHE A 404 11.61 -3.33 -11.40
C PHE A 404 11.84 -4.07 -12.71
N THR A 405 11.75 -5.40 -12.69
CA THR A 405 12.10 -6.27 -13.81
C THR A 405 10.91 -6.85 -14.57
N HIS A 406 9.72 -6.91 -13.95
CA HIS A 406 8.53 -7.53 -14.49
C HIS A 406 7.47 -6.48 -14.76
N ARG A 407 7.36 -6.09 -16.03
CA ARG A 407 6.25 -5.28 -16.53
C ARG A 407 5.21 -6.18 -17.21
N PRO A 408 3.91 -5.92 -17.03
CA PRO A 408 2.84 -6.70 -17.64
C PRO A 408 2.88 -6.67 -19.16
N THR A 409 2.56 -7.80 -19.79
CA THR A 409 2.64 -7.93 -21.25
C THR A 409 1.60 -7.12 -22.01
N ILE A 410 0.48 -6.83 -21.36
CA ILE A 410 -0.60 -5.99 -21.87
C ILE A 410 -0.17 -4.53 -22.10
N TRP A 411 1.00 -4.13 -21.62
CA TRP A 411 1.52 -2.78 -21.76
C TRP A 411 2.08 -2.47 -23.15
N GLY A 412 2.06 -3.46 -24.05
CA GLY A 412 2.57 -3.30 -25.41
C GLY A 412 4.11 -3.24 -25.47
N PRO A 413 4.68 -3.35 -26.68
CA PRO A 413 6.13 -3.26 -26.90
C PRO A 413 6.72 -1.88 -26.61
N GLU A 414 5.90 -0.82 -26.67
CA GLU A 414 6.24 0.55 -26.30
C GLU A 414 6.56 0.69 -24.81
N HIS A 415 6.15 -0.28 -23.98
CA HIS A 415 6.54 -0.34 -22.59
C HIS A 415 7.84 -1.16 -22.37
N PRO A 416 8.89 -0.51 -21.87
CA PRO A 416 10.20 -1.09 -21.59
C PRO A 416 10.12 -2.26 -20.64
N GLY A 417 10.75 -3.40 -20.96
CA GLY A 417 10.80 -4.55 -20.06
C GLY A 417 9.76 -5.63 -20.34
N ASN A 418 8.89 -5.42 -21.35
CA ASN A 418 7.88 -6.39 -21.74
C ASN A 418 8.51 -7.55 -22.53
N ASN A 419 8.78 -8.67 -21.85
CA ASN A 419 9.37 -9.88 -22.44
C ASN A 419 8.35 -11.02 -22.63
N GLY A 420 7.05 -10.74 -22.62
CA GLY A 420 6.03 -11.73 -22.99
C GLY A 420 5.76 -12.86 -21.98
N GLN A 421 6.41 -12.92 -20.81
CA GLN A 421 6.21 -14.05 -19.86
C GLN A 421 5.14 -13.81 -18.78
N SER A 422 4.26 -14.82 -18.65
CA SER A 422 3.02 -14.90 -17.85
C SER A 422 3.19 -14.84 -16.31
N PRO A 423 2.15 -14.49 -15.51
CA PRO A 423 2.26 -14.07 -14.11
C PRO A 423 2.42 -15.19 -13.05
N THR A 424 2.65 -16.45 -13.43
CA THR A 424 2.63 -17.58 -12.48
C THR A 424 4.01 -17.82 -11.84
N GLY A 425 4.36 -16.94 -10.90
CA GLY A 425 5.35 -17.08 -9.84
C GLY A 425 6.34 -18.26 -9.87
N ARG A 426 7.55 -18.00 -10.38
CA ARG A 426 8.85 -18.38 -9.80
C ARG A 426 9.93 -17.69 -10.62
N VAL A 427 10.65 -16.74 -10.03
CA VAL A 427 11.84 -16.18 -10.69
C VAL A 427 12.95 -17.24 -10.55
N VAL A 428 13.28 -17.89 -11.65
CA VAL A 428 14.55 -18.62 -11.78
C VAL A 428 15.62 -17.58 -12.10
N PRO A 429 16.73 -17.49 -11.33
CA PRO A 429 17.85 -16.65 -11.72
C PRO A 429 18.38 -17.13 -13.07
N GLY A 430 18.33 -16.28 -14.11
CA GLY A 430 19.07 -16.53 -15.37
C GLY A 430 18.29 -16.68 -16.67
N SER A 431 16.98 -16.40 -16.72
CA SER A 431 16.26 -16.28 -18.02
C SER A 431 15.68 -14.87 -18.13
N PHE A 432 16.41 -13.99 -18.80
CA PHE A 432 15.98 -12.65 -19.18
C PHE A 432 16.10 -12.58 -20.71
N GLY A 433 15.07 -12.04 -21.37
CA GLY A 433 15.03 -11.86 -22.84
C GLY A 433 15.63 -10.49 -23.25
N PRO A 434 15.37 -10.00 -24.48
CA PRO A 434 16.19 -9.02 -25.26
C PRO A 434 16.49 -7.63 -24.63
N LEU A 435 16.10 -7.38 -23.39
CA LEU A 435 16.50 -6.24 -22.55
C LEU A 435 17.53 -6.67 -21.50
N ASP A 436 18.53 -7.42 -21.95
CA ASP A 436 19.53 -8.11 -21.11
C ASP A 436 20.54 -7.19 -20.45
N THR A 437 20.68 -5.96 -20.95
CA THR A 437 21.55 -4.97 -20.32
C THR A 437 20.74 -3.97 -19.52
N TYR A 438 21.32 -3.56 -18.40
CA TYR A 438 20.83 -2.45 -17.61
C TYR A 438 20.60 -1.19 -18.48
N ALA A 439 21.51 -0.92 -19.42
CA ALA A 439 21.41 0.19 -20.36
C ALA A 439 20.16 0.11 -21.26
N ALA A 440 19.83 -1.07 -21.79
CA ALA A 440 18.64 -1.27 -22.62
C ALA A 440 17.33 -1.01 -21.85
N ARG A 441 17.26 -1.43 -20.57
CA ARG A 441 16.09 -1.17 -19.72
C ARG A 441 15.90 0.31 -19.39
N VAL A 442 17.00 1.04 -19.19
CA VAL A 442 16.99 2.49 -18.96
C VAL A 442 16.57 3.24 -20.22
N ALA A 443 17.20 2.97 -21.36
CA ALA A 443 16.91 3.66 -22.61
C ALA A 443 15.43 3.51 -23.01
N ALA A 444 14.90 2.30 -22.86
CA ALA A 444 13.50 2.06 -23.10
C ALA A 444 12.65 2.84 -22.05
N THR A 445 12.98 2.81 -20.75
CA THR A 445 12.25 3.61 -19.72
C THR A 445 12.17 5.09 -20.09
N ASP A 446 13.27 5.65 -20.58
CA ASP A 446 13.33 7.04 -21.04
C ASP A 446 12.38 7.29 -22.22
N GLN A 447 12.35 6.39 -23.21
CA GLN A 447 11.43 6.48 -24.35
C GLN A 447 9.95 6.50 -23.91
N TYR A 448 9.57 5.66 -22.94
CA TYR A 448 8.20 5.64 -22.42
C TYR A 448 7.85 6.93 -21.67
N ASP A 449 8.78 7.45 -20.87
CA ASP A 449 8.55 8.72 -20.17
C ASP A 449 8.33 9.89 -21.13
N ASP A 450 9.07 9.93 -22.23
CA ASP A 450 8.92 10.99 -23.24
C ASP A 450 7.57 10.89 -23.97
N LEU A 451 7.07 9.67 -24.20
CA LEU A 451 5.72 9.42 -24.69
C LEU A 451 4.64 9.90 -23.70
N VAL A 452 4.78 9.60 -22.40
CA VAL A 452 3.86 10.10 -21.36
C VAL A 452 3.86 11.63 -21.30
N LYS A 453 5.05 12.27 -21.35
CA LYS A 453 5.16 13.73 -21.39
C LYS A 453 4.50 14.34 -22.62
N ALA A 454 4.67 13.73 -23.80
CA ALA A 454 4.06 14.20 -25.03
C ALA A 454 2.52 14.15 -24.93
N ARG A 455 1.96 13.05 -24.40
CA ARG A 455 0.52 12.89 -24.14
C ARG A 455 0.00 13.96 -23.17
N ALA A 456 0.69 14.20 -22.06
CA ALA A 456 0.30 15.22 -21.08
C ALA A 456 0.32 16.63 -21.68
N LYS A 457 1.38 16.98 -22.42
CA LYS A 457 1.52 18.27 -23.11
C LYS A 457 0.38 18.51 -24.10
N LYS A 458 0.01 17.51 -24.90
CA LYS A 458 -1.12 17.59 -25.85
C LYS A 458 -2.44 17.94 -25.15
N ARG A 459 -2.59 17.60 -23.88
CA ARG A 459 -3.82 17.78 -23.10
C ARG A 459 -3.79 18.97 -22.14
N GLY A 460 -2.69 19.70 -22.07
CA GLY A 460 -2.54 20.84 -21.14
C GLY A 460 -2.57 20.43 -19.67
N VAL A 461 -2.31 19.16 -19.35
CA VAL A 461 -2.24 18.65 -17.99
C VAL A 461 -0.79 18.46 -17.57
N ASP A 462 -0.52 18.60 -16.28
CA ASP A 462 0.79 18.25 -15.73
C ASP A 462 1.01 16.72 -15.90
N PRO A 463 2.08 16.26 -16.57
CA PRO A 463 2.42 14.83 -16.64
C PRO A 463 2.58 14.15 -15.26
N TYR A 464 2.63 14.94 -14.19
CA TYR A 464 2.74 14.48 -12.80
C TYR A 464 1.41 14.50 -12.03
N ALA A 465 0.30 14.91 -12.66
CA ALA A 465 -1.06 14.88 -12.11
C ALA A 465 -1.89 13.68 -12.64
N LEU A 466 -1.26 12.75 -13.37
CA LEU A 466 -1.93 11.71 -14.16
C LEU A 466 -2.38 10.49 -13.36
N ILE A 467 -2.83 10.59 -12.10
CA ILE A 467 -3.47 9.43 -11.45
C ILE A 467 -4.98 9.51 -11.59
N LYS A 468 -5.64 8.36 -11.86
CA LYS A 468 -7.08 8.26 -11.59
C LYS A 468 -7.26 8.60 -10.12
N GLU A 469 -7.77 9.80 -9.84
CA GLU A 469 -8.10 10.23 -8.48
C GLU A 469 -9.00 9.12 -7.91
N GLU A 470 -8.84 8.78 -6.63
CA GLU A 470 -9.71 7.77 -6.00
C GLU A 470 -11.14 8.31 -5.75
N ASN A 471 -11.63 9.12 -6.68
CA ASN A 471 -12.87 9.88 -6.67
C ASN A 471 -14.04 9.10 -7.28
#